data_AF-A0A1G3LW91-F1
#
_entry.id   AF-A0A1G3LW91-F1
#
_cell.length_a   1.000
_cell.length_b   1.000
_cell.length_c   1.000
_cell.angle_alpha   90.00
_cell.angle_beta   90.00
_cell.angle_gamma   90.00
#
_symmetry.space_group_name_H-M   'P 1'
#
loop_
_entity.id
_entity.type
_entity.pdbx_description
1 polymer ?
#
loop_
_entity_poly.entity_id
_entity_poly.type
_entity_poly.pdbx_seq_one_letter_code
_entity_poly.pdbx_strand_id
1 'polypeptide(L)'
;MRRLGPLVAMAFQTAVALTVGAQELVVGPLEFSPLTFVPGEVVTAVAILDPGAAPWFAEVVASGFPEPGESEPRVLSVALEKRKGSPLLVARFVAWRAGPGYLPDLSVGGLDIPRLRFDCGSALADGDLGAPESLPQLNLPGLYTRLYVLAGLLLVAALVGITAATRAAPWFRAFKARRAYARARREFDELLDRLATAAAGPAVWAELCAGLRNFAGLRIGTDLNAMTASEVLSLPAGTVPGGVGSDLAGILAMGDEARFAGKQDLRTSAGVELARSVAARIDEALIGALAGSARMRKGS
;
A
#
# COMPACT_ATOMS: atom_id res chain seq x y z
N MET A 1 -63.95 -31.87 13.93
CA MET A 1 -64.05 -30.41 14.21
C MET A 1 -64.33 -30.21 15.69
N ARG A 2 -63.69 -29.20 16.29
CA ARG A 2 -63.85 -28.73 17.68
C ARG A 2 -63.38 -29.70 18.77
N ARG A 3 -62.17 -29.44 19.27
CA ARG A 3 -61.82 -29.66 20.68
C ARG A 3 -61.24 -28.37 21.24
N LEU A 4 -62.11 -27.66 21.95
CA LEU A 4 -61.75 -26.72 23.00
C LEU A 4 -61.00 -27.51 24.08
N GLY A 5 -59.82 -27.02 24.44
CA GLY A 5 -59.02 -27.50 25.57
C GLY A 5 -58.60 -26.30 26.42
N PRO A 6 -58.73 -26.36 27.75
CA PRO A 6 -58.81 -25.20 28.64
C PRO A 6 -57.52 -25.03 29.47
N LEU A 7 -57.59 -24.18 30.50
CA LEU A 7 -56.62 -24.02 31.61
C LEU A 7 -55.45 -23.07 31.24
N VAL A 8 -55.03 -22.10 32.06
CA VAL A 8 -55.20 -21.95 33.50
C VAL A 8 -54.77 -20.55 33.96
N ALA A 9 -55.44 -20.11 35.03
CA ALA A 9 -55.02 -19.14 36.05
C ALA A 9 -54.66 -17.70 35.65
N MET A 10 -55.68 -16.84 35.66
CA MET A 10 -55.52 -15.52 36.27
C MET A 10 -55.36 -15.70 37.78
N ALA A 11 -54.13 -15.64 38.26
CA ALA A 11 -53.85 -15.37 39.66
C ALA A 11 -53.63 -13.87 39.82
N PHE A 12 -54.62 -13.22 40.43
CA PHE A 12 -54.51 -11.90 41.04
C PHE A 12 -53.30 -11.91 41.99
N GLN A 13 -52.22 -11.20 41.63
CA GLN A 13 -51.27 -10.69 42.60
C GLN A 13 -51.42 -9.18 42.64
N THR A 14 -52.22 -8.74 43.62
CA THR A 14 -52.19 -7.40 44.20
C THR A 14 -50.79 -7.12 44.75
N ALA A 15 -49.95 -6.49 43.93
CA ALA A 15 -48.77 -5.79 44.43
C ALA A 15 -49.24 -4.44 44.99
N VAL A 16 -49.21 -4.34 46.31
CA VAL A 16 -49.34 -3.10 47.07
C VAL A 16 -48.25 -2.15 46.59
N ALA A 17 -48.63 -1.14 45.80
CA ALA A 17 -47.76 -0.04 45.46
C ALA A 17 -47.57 0.83 46.71
N LEU A 18 -46.54 0.52 47.50
CA LEU A 18 -45.93 1.48 48.41
C LEU A 18 -45.36 2.60 47.55
N THR A 19 -46.13 3.67 47.37
CA THR A 19 -45.63 4.97 46.96
C THR A 19 -44.70 5.48 48.06
N VAL A 20 -43.47 4.98 48.06
CA VAL A 20 -42.35 5.67 48.71
C VAL A 20 -42.22 6.97 47.93
N GLY A 21 -42.66 8.07 48.53
CA GLY A 21 -42.43 9.39 47.97
C GLY A 21 -40.93 9.52 47.73
N ALA A 22 -40.52 9.65 46.48
CA ALA A 22 -39.18 10.08 46.13
C ALA A 22 -39.01 11.47 46.73
N GLN A 23 -38.45 11.54 47.93
CA GLN A 23 -37.96 12.80 48.48
C GLN A 23 -36.79 13.22 47.59
N GLU A 24 -36.90 14.43 47.06
CA GLU A 24 -35.91 15.01 46.16
C GLU A 24 -34.59 15.18 46.92
N LEU A 25 -33.51 14.60 46.39
CA LEU A 25 -32.16 14.76 46.93
C LEU A 25 -31.82 16.26 46.89
N VAL A 26 -31.68 16.90 48.05
CA VAL A 26 -31.33 18.32 48.12
C VAL A 26 -29.81 18.43 48.06
N VAL A 27 -29.32 19.02 46.98
CA VAL A 27 -27.89 19.33 46.82
C VAL A 27 -27.62 20.67 47.51
N GLY A 28 -26.74 20.65 48.52
CA GLY A 28 -26.26 21.84 49.20
C GLY A 28 -25.38 22.73 48.31
N PRO A 29 -24.74 23.77 48.88
CA PRO A 29 -23.86 24.65 48.12
C PRO A 29 -22.72 23.84 47.48
N LEU A 30 -22.50 24.11 46.19
CA LEU A 30 -21.46 23.49 45.38
C LEU A 30 -20.20 24.35 45.43
N GLU A 31 -19.11 23.79 45.93
CA GLU A 31 -17.80 24.45 46.00
C GLU A 31 -16.86 23.83 44.96
N PHE A 32 -16.05 24.66 44.31
CA PHE A 32 -15.08 24.23 43.32
C PHE A 32 -13.65 24.54 43.80
N SER A 33 -12.75 23.61 43.55
CA SER A 33 -11.31 23.77 43.77
C SER A 33 -10.56 23.36 42.49
N PRO A 34 -9.89 24.30 41.81
CA PRO A 34 -9.81 25.74 42.12
C PRO A 34 -11.18 26.47 41.93
N LEU A 35 -11.34 27.63 42.57
CA LEU A 35 -12.59 28.42 42.55
C LEU A 35 -12.94 28.91 41.13
N THR A 36 -11.91 29.29 40.37
CA THR A 36 -11.96 29.59 38.95
C THR A 36 -11.09 28.59 38.21
N PHE A 37 -11.60 28.05 37.11
CA PHE A 37 -10.89 27.04 36.31
C PHE A 37 -11.16 27.26 34.81
N VAL A 38 -10.19 26.91 33.98
CA VAL A 38 -10.27 27.05 32.52
C VAL A 38 -10.34 25.68 31.82
N PRO A 39 -10.69 25.64 30.51
CA PRO A 39 -10.80 24.37 29.80
C PRO A 39 -9.48 23.58 29.82
N GLY A 40 -9.57 22.29 30.11
CA GLY A 40 -8.43 21.38 30.21
C GLY A 40 -7.86 21.20 31.62
N GLU A 41 -8.26 22.03 32.59
CA GLU A 41 -7.84 21.88 33.99
C GLU A 41 -8.65 20.82 34.73
N VAL A 42 -8.00 20.17 35.71
CA VAL A 42 -8.66 19.22 36.60
C VAL A 42 -9.32 19.98 37.75
N VAL A 43 -10.63 19.86 37.85
CA VAL A 43 -11.46 20.55 38.84
C VAL A 43 -12.01 19.54 39.83
N THR A 44 -12.05 19.91 41.10
CA THR A 44 -12.74 19.16 42.15
C THR A 44 -13.99 19.92 42.57
N ALA A 45 -15.16 19.35 42.32
CA ALA A 45 -16.44 19.83 42.83
C ALA A 45 -16.80 19.10 44.12
N VAL A 46 -17.19 19.86 45.13
CA VAL A 46 -17.59 19.35 46.44
C VAL A 46 -18.99 19.85 46.78
N ALA A 47 -19.89 18.93 47.12
CA ALA A 47 -21.24 19.28 47.57
C ALA A 47 -21.64 18.46 48.79
N ILE A 48 -22.28 19.11 49.77
CA ILE A 48 -22.93 18.40 50.87
C ILE A 48 -24.32 18.00 50.38
N LEU A 49 -24.66 16.72 50.48
CA LEU A 49 -25.94 16.19 50.07
C LEU A 49 -26.84 15.97 51.28
N ASP A 50 -28.13 16.26 51.15
CA ASP A 50 -29.16 15.81 52.09
C ASP A 50 -29.92 14.62 51.47
N PRO A 51 -29.62 13.38 51.90
CA PRO A 51 -30.20 12.17 51.32
C PRO A 51 -31.66 11.96 51.74
N GLY A 52 -32.22 12.79 52.65
CA GLY A 52 -33.53 12.55 53.24
C GLY A 52 -33.61 11.18 53.89
N ALA A 53 -34.56 10.35 53.45
CA ALA A 53 -34.72 8.97 53.90
C ALA A 53 -33.98 7.92 53.03
N ALA A 54 -33.26 8.34 51.97
CA ALA A 54 -32.59 7.41 51.06
C ALA A 54 -31.39 6.72 51.73
N PRO A 55 -31.26 5.39 51.62
CA PRO A 55 -30.09 4.69 52.11
C PRO A 55 -28.86 5.08 51.27
N TRP A 56 -27.74 5.35 51.92
CA TRP A 56 -26.49 5.68 51.23
C TRP A 56 -25.28 5.05 51.93
N PHE A 57 -24.20 4.86 51.16
CA PHE A 57 -22.93 4.34 51.66
C PHE A 57 -21.75 5.04 50.98
N ALA A 58 -20.59 5.05 51.66
CA ALA A 58 -19.39 5.64 51.07
C ALA A 58 -18.89 4.76 49.90
N GLU A 59 -18.63 5.38 48.76
CA GLU A 59 -18.21 4.69 47.53
C GLU A 59 -17.29 5.60 46.70
N VAL A 60 -16.32 5.00 46.01
CA VAL A 60 -15.44 5.70 45.06
C VAL A 60 -15.52 5.01 43.71
N VAL A 61 -15.95 5.77 42.70
CA VAL A 61 -16.03 5.35 41.30
C VAL A 61 -14.96 6.09 40.51
N ALA A 62 -13.97 5.35 40.00
CA ALA A 62 -12.84 5.91 39.24
C ALA A 62 -12.86 5.53 37.74
N SER A 63 -13.85 4.75 37.30
CA SER A 63 -13.96 4.26 35.92
C SER A 63 -15.40 3.84 35.61
N GLY A 64 -15.77 3.76 34.32
CA GLY A 64 -17.11 3.34 33.89
C GLY A 64 -18.07 4.50 33.60
N PHE A 65 -17.58 5.73 33.58
CA PHE A 65 -18.33 6.89 33.09
C PHE A 65 -18.50 6.82 31.58
N PRO A 66 -19.63 7.30 31.02
CA PRO A 66 -19.81 7.39 29.58
C PRO A 66 -18.72 8.27 28.95
N GLU A 67 -18.31 7.94 27.73
CA GLU A 67 -17.44 8.83 26.95
C GLU A 67 -18.16 10.17 26.76
N PRO A 68 -17.52 11.30 27.10
CA PRO A 68 -18.18 12.60 27.02
C PRO A 68 -18.49 12.94 25.57
N GLY A 69 -19.66 13.54 25.32
CA GLY A 69 -19.94 14.20 24.04
C GLY A 69 -18.98 15.37 23.78
N GLU A 70 -18.99 15.91 22.55
CA GLU A 70 -18.07 16.99 22.13
C GLU A 70 -18.09 18.24 23.02
N SER A 71 -19.17 18.46 23.77
CA SER A 71 -19.36 19.61 24.66
C SER A 71 -19.51 19.25 26.14
N GLU A 72 -19.32 17.98 26.51
CA GLU A 72 -19.54 17.50 27.87
C GLU A 72 -18.22 17.40 28.65
N PRO A 73 -18.25 17.65 29.98
CA PRO A 73 -17.05 17.47 30.81
C PRO A 73 -16.68 15.99 30.90
N ARG A 74 -15.37 15.69 30.92
CA ARG A 74 -14.89 14.35 31.23
C ARG A 74 -14.82 14.15 32.73
N VAL A 75 -15.63 13.24 33.27
CA VAL A 75 -15.56 12.85 34.68
C VAL A 75 -14.39 11.88 34.88
N LEU A 76 -13.50 12.20 35.82
CA LEU A 76 -12.33 11.38 36.17
C LEU A 76 -12.62 10.46 37.35
N SER A 77 -13.30 10.97 38.37
CA SER A 77 -13.70 10.18 39.54
C SER A 77 -14.84 10.84 40.28
N VAL A 78 -15.68 10.04 40.92
CA VAL A 78 -16.74 10.50 41.83
C VAL A 78 -16.64 9.70 43.11
N ALA A 79 -16.65 10.39 44.24
CA ALA A 79 -16.63 9.78 45.55
C ALA A 79 -17.77 10.31 46.42
N LEU A 80 -18.39 9.43 47.19
CA LEU A 80 -19.29 9.78 48.26
C LEU A 80 -18.60 9.48 49.59
N GLU A 81 -18.32 10.52 50.37
CA GLU A 81 -17.64 10.43 51.66
C GLU A 81 -18.58 10.78 52.81
N LYS A 82 -18.29 10.30 54.03
CA LYS A 82 -19.06 10.66 55.22
C LYS A 82 -18.39 11.81 55.96
N ARG A 83 -19.05 12.97 56.04
CA ARG A 83 -18.57 14.13 56.80
C ARG A 83 -19.62 14.58 57.82
N LYS A 84 -19.29 14.48 59.11
CA LYS A 84 -20.18 14.85 60.24
C LYS A 84 -21.58 14.19 60.19
N GLY A 85 -21.69 13.01 59.61
CA GLY A 85 -22.95 12.28 59.49
C GLY A 85 -23.73 12.53 58.19
N SER A 86 -23.32 13.51 57.38
CA SER A 86 -23.91 13.79 56.06
C SER A 86 -23.04 13.26 54.92
N PRO A 87 -23.64 12.84 53.79
CA PRO A 87 -22.91 12.49 52.59
C PRO A 87 -22.28 13.74 51.95
N LEU A 88 -21.00 13.63 51.61
CA LEU A 88 -20.21 14.62 50.89
C LEU A 88 -19.86 14.05 49.52
N LEU A 89 -20.35 14.69 48.46
CA LEU A 89 -19.95 14.38 47.10
C LEU A 89 -18.62 15.06 46.78
N VAL A 90 -17.69 14.31 46.22
CA VAL A 90 -16.43 14.81 45.66
C VAL A 90 -16.31 14.31 44.22
N ALA A 91 -16.52 15.18 43.24
CA ALA A 91 -16.43 14.86 41.82
C ALA A 91 -15.22 15.56 41.18
N ARG A 92 -14.33 14.78 40.56
CA ARG A 92 -13.19 15.29 39.79
C ARG A 92 -13.48 15.19 38.31
N PHE A 93 -13.34 16.29 37.58
CA PHE A 93 -13.64 16.35 36.16
C PHE A 93 -12.75 17.34 35.41
N VAL A 94 -12.80 17.29 34.09
CA VAL A 94 -12.15 18.25 33.18
C VAL A 94 -13.20 18.81 32.24
N ALA A 95 -13.39 20.13 32.25
CA ALA A 95 -14.23 20.82 31.28
C ALA A 95 -13.42 21.10 29.99
N TRP A 96 -14.02 20.89 28.82
CA TRP A 96 -13.36 21.13 27.52
C TRP A 96 -13.79 22.41 26.83
N ARG A 97 -14.79 23.11 27.39
CA ARG A 97 -15.36 24.34 26.83
C ARG A 97 -15.61 25.36 27.94
N ALA A 98 -15.32 26.63 27.63
CA ALA A 98 -15.62 27.76 28.51
C ALA A 98 -17.12 28.09 28.51
N GLY A 99 -17.58 28.66 29.63
CA GLY A 99 -18.96 29.04 29.91
C GLY A 99 -19.70 28.05 30.81
N PRO A 100 -21.02 28.22 30.98
CA PRO A 100 -21.83 27.38 31.84
C PRO A 100 -21.95 25.97 31.27
N GLY A 101 -21.77 24.97 32.13
CA GLY A 101 -21.89 23.56 31.81
C GLY A 101 -22.58 22.77 32.90
N TYR A 102 -22.81 21.49 32.64
CA TYR A 102 -23.41 20.56 33.58
C TYR A 102 -22.59 19.28 33.65
N LEU A 103 -22.36 18.78 34.86
CA LEU A 103 -21.96 17.40 35.06
C LEU A 103 -23.14 16.50 34.66
N PRO A 104 -22.87 15.31 34.05
CA PRO A 104 -23.92 14.35 33.76
C PRO A 104 -24.58 13.86 35.04
N ASP A 105 -25.73 13.21 34.92
CA ASP A 105 -26.36 12.54 36.05
C ASP A 105 -25.43 11.43 36.59
N LEU A 106 -25.21 11.40 37.90
CA LEU A 106 -24.26 10.49 38.54
C LEU A 106 -25.02 9.57 39.50
N SER A 107 -24.72 8.27 39.48
CA SER A 107 -25.22 7.32 40.48
C SER A 107 -24.02 6.80 41.28
N VAL A 108 -23.98 7.11 42.58
CA VAL A 108 -22.87 6.73 43.48
C VAL A 108 -23.37 6.53 44.90
N GLY A 109 -22.92 5.47 45.55
CA GLY A 109 -23.23 5.20 46.96
C GLY A 109 -24.71 4.95 47.24
N GLY A 110 -25.48 4.51 46.23
CA GLY A 110 -26.93 4.32 46.30
C GLY A 110 -27.76 5.60 46.12
N LEU A 111 -27.12 6.73 45.81
CA LEU A 111 -27.79 8.01 45.53
C LEU A 111 -27.71 8.34 44.04
N ASP A 112 -28.85 8.77 43.49
CA ASP A 112 -28.93 9.37 42.16
C ASP A 112 -28.80 10.89 42.28
N ILE A 113 -27.68 11.42 41.81
CA ILE A 113 -27.29 12.81 41.91
C ILE A 113 -27.65 13.50 40.59
N PRO A 114 -28.49 14.55 40.63
CA PRO A 114 -28.89 15.27 39.43
C PRO A 114 -27.73 16.06 38.84
N ARG A 115 -27.88 16.48 37.58
CA ARG A 115 -26.92 17.35 36.88
C ARG A 115 -26.47 18.55 37.73
N LEU A 116 -25.18 18.60 38.00
CA LEU A 116 -24.57 19.69 38.75
C LEU A 116 -24.09 20.77 37.80
N ARG A 117 -24.61 21.99 37.95
CA ARG A 117 -24.19 23.14 37.14
C ARG A 117 -22.81 23.60 37.58
N PHE A 118 -21.94 23.89 36.61
CA PHE A 118 -20.67 24.57 36.82
C PHE A 118 -20.51 25.73 35.83
N ASP A 119 -19.57 26.62 36.09
CA ASP A 119 -19.21 27.72 35.18
C ASP A 119 -17.70 27.69 34.95
N CYS A 120 -17.30 27.44 33.70
CA CYS A 120 -15.89 27.35 33.33
C CYS A 120 -15.43 28.71 32.79
N GLY A 121 -14.37 29.26 33.39
CA GLY A 121 -13.75 30.49 32.92
C GLY A 121 -13.21 30.35 31.49
N SER A 122 -13.04 31.46 30.79
CA SER A 122 -12.37 31.47 29.49
C SER A 122 -10.87 31.68 29.70
N ALA A 123 -10.04 30.79 29.17
CA ALA A 123 -8.58 30.95 29.14
C ALA A 123 -8.12 32.23 28.42
N LEU A 124 -8.99 32.87 27.63
CA LEU A 124 -8.73 34.12 26.93
C LEU A 124 -9.24 35.36 27.67
N ALA A 125 -10.10 35.21 28.67
CA ALA A 125 -10.71 36.34 29.38
C ALA A 125 -9.81 36.87 30.51
N ASP A 126 -9.02 36.00 31.14
CA ASP A 126 -8.07 36.37 32.18
C ASP A 126 -6.67 36.46 31.59
N GLY A 127 -6.33 37.65 31.04
CA GLY A 127 -5.03 37.97 30.45
C GLY A 127 -3.83 37.98 31.41
N ASP A 128 -3.94 37.34 32.58
CA ASP A 128 -2.92 37.34 33.64
C ASP A 128 -2.74 35.97 34.33
N LEU A 129 -3.43 34.91 33.88
CA LEU A 129 -3.13 33.55 34.31
C LEU A 129 -2.00 33.00 33.44
N GLY A 130 -0.86 32.71 34.07
CA GLY A 130 0.33 32.17 33.41
C GLY A 130 -0.02 31.02 32.45
N ALA A 131 0.71 30.94 31.33
CA ALA A 131 0.47 29.94 30.30
C ALA A 131 0.24 28.56 30.93
N PRO A 132 -0.84 27.83 30.56
CA PRO A 132 -1.11 26.52 31.12
C PRO A 132 0.14 25.65 30.93
N GLU A 133 0.63 25.04 32.02
CA GLU A 133 1.77 24.14 31.95
C GLU A 133 1.44 23.03 30.95
N SER A 134 2.16 23.03 29.81
CA SER A 134 2.03 21.97 28.83
C SER A 134 2.36 20.65 29.52
N LEU A 135 1.41 19.71 29.51
CA LEU A 135 1.66 18.35 29.99
C LEU A 135 2.97 17.82 29.38
N PRO A 136 3.85 17.19 30.17
CA PRO A 136 5.10 16.66 29.64
C PRO A 136 4.75 15.65 28.53
N GLN A 137 5.16 15.96 27.30
CA GLN A 137 5.03 15.02 26.18
C GLN A 137 5.70 13.71 26.61
N LEU A 138 4.95 12.60 26.54
CA LEU A 138 5.47 11.25 26.76
C LEU A 138 6.49 10.91 25.65
N ASN A 139 7.69 11.45 25.76
CA ASN A 139 8.83 11.02 24.98
C ASN A 139 9.26 9.68 25.57
N LEU A 140 8.73 8.59 24.98
CA LEU A 140 9.18 7.25 25.27
C LEU A 140 10.72 7.21 25.19
N PRO A 141 11.43 6.76 26.24
CA PRO A 141 12.88 6.76 26.24
C PRO A 141 13.41 5.95 25.05
N GLY A 142 14.26 6.57 24.25
CA GLY A 142 14.88 5.96 23.06
C GLY A 142 14.05 6.02 21.77
N LEU A 143 12.93 6.76 21.72
CA LEU A 143 12.12 6.93 20.50
C LEU A 143 12.97 7.46 19.33
N TYR A 144 13.75 8.51 19.56
CA TYR A 144 14.61 9.09 18.52
C TYR A 144 15.65 8.09 18.01
N THR A 145 16.30 7.33 18.89
CA THR A 145 17.26 6.30 18.50
C THR A 145 16.60 5.24 17.61
N ARG A 146 15.39 4.80 17.95
CA ARG A 146 14.63 3.83 17.13
C ARG A 146 14.29 4.41 15.75
N LEU A 147 13.87 5.67 15.69
CA LEU A 147 13.59 6.35 14.41
C LEU A 147 14.84 6.46 13.55
N TYR A 148 15.99 6.82 14.13
CA TYR A 148 17.25 6.90 13.40
C TYR A 148 17.75 5.53 12.91
N VAL A 149 17.62 4.48 13.73
CA VAL A 149 17.96 3.11 13.31
C VAL A 149 17.06 2.65 12.17
N LEU A 150 15.74 2.91 12.26
CA LEU A 150 14.80 2.56 11.20
C LEU A 150 15.12 3.32 9.91
N ALA A 151 15.36 4.63 9.99
CA ALA A 151 15.74 5.45 8.84
C ALA A 151 17.08 4.97 8.22
N GLY A 152 18.06 4.64 9.05
CA GLY A 152 19.34 4.09 8.62
C GLY A 152 19.18 2.74 7.90
N LEU A 153 18.37 1.83 8.44
CA LEU A 153 18.06 0.55 7.81
C LEU A 153 17.39 0.73 6.44
N LEU A 154 16.42 1.64 6.33
CA LEU A 154 15.78 1.96 5.06
C LEU A 154 16.78 2.50 4.03
N LEU A 155 17.69 3.38 4.46
CA LEU A 155 18.73 3.93 3.59
C LEU A 155 19.68 2.82 3.09
N VAL A 156 20.12 1.94 3.98
CA VAL A 156 20.99 0.81 3.62
C VAL A 156 20.27 -0.15 2.67
N ALA A 157 19.00 -0.48 2.95
CA ALA A 157 18.20 -1.33 2.08
C ALA A 157 18.03 -0.73 0.67
N ALA A 158 17.79 0.58 0.58
CA ALA A 158 17.71 1.28 -0.70
C ALA A 158 19.04 1.21 -1.46
N LEU A 159 20.17 1.45 -0.78
CA LEU A 159 21.50 1.40 -1.40
C LEU A 159 21.84 -0.01 -1.90
N VAL A 160 21.54 -1.04 -1.11
CA VAL A 160 21.68 -2.44 -1.51
C VAL A 160 20.78 -2.75 -2.71
N GLY A 161 19.54 -2.28 -2.71
CA GLY A 161 18.60 -2.45 -3.82
C GLY A 161 19.11 -1.84 -5.12
N ILE A 162 19.62 -0.61 -5.09
CA ILE A 162 20.21 0.07 -6.25
C ILE A 162 21.46 -0.67 -6.74
N THR A 163 22.32 -1.10 -5.82
CA THR A 163 23.55 -1.83 -6.16
C THR A 163 23.24 -3.19 -6.78
N ALA A 164 22.24 -3.91 -6.24
CA ALA A 164 21.78 -5.17 -6.80
C ALA A 164 21.15 -4.98 -8.18
N ALA A 165 20.30 -3.97 -8.35
CA ALA A 165 19.63 -3.68 -9.63
C ALA A 165 20.64 -3.30 -10.73
N THR A 166 21.62 -2.46 -10.42
CA THR A 166 22.68 -2.06 -11.38
C THR A 166 23.58 -3.23 -11.78
N ARG A 167 23.90 -4.13 -10.84
CA ARG A 167 24.64 -5.36 -11.15
C ARG A 167 23.81 -6.39 -11.92
N ALA A 168 22.51 -6.46 -11.67
CA ALA A 168 21.61 -7.39 -12.37
C ALA A 168 21.21 -6.89 -13.77
N ALA A 169 21.20 -5.57 -13.99
CA ALA A 169 20.82 -4.95 -15.27
C ALA A 169 21.51 -5.55 -16.52
N PRO A 170 22.85 -5.74 -16.57
CA PRO A 170 23.49 -6.34 -17.74
C PRO A 170 23.04 -7.78 -17.98
N TRP A 171 22.79 -8.54 -16.91
CA TRP A 171 22.29 -9.92 -17.01
C TRP A 171 20.87 -9.95 -17.58
N PHE A 172 19.98 -9.07 -17.10
CA PHE A 172 18.62 -8.94 -17.65
C PHE A 172 18.63 -8.49 -19.12
N ARG A 173 19.50 -7.55 -19.49
CA ARG A 173 19.68 -7.12 -20.89
C ARG A 173 20.15 -8.29 -21.77
N ALA A 174 21.13 -9.05 -21.31
CA ALA A 174 21.63 -10.22 -22.02
C ALA A 174 20.54 -11.30 -22.16
N PHE A 175 19.75 -11.54 -21.12
CA PHE A 175 18.63 -12.47 -21.17
C PHE A 175 17.55 -12.03 -22.16
N LYS A 176 17.16 -10.75 -22.13
CA LYS A 176 16.19 -10.18 -23.08
C LYS A 176 16.68 -10.29 -24.52
N ALA A 177 17.96 -9.99 -24.77
CA ALA A 177 18.57 -10.13 -26.08
C ALA A 177 18.54 -11.60 -26.57
N ARG A 178 18.93 -12.56 -25.71
CA ARG A 178 18.85 -14.00 -26.04
C ARG A 178 17.43 -14.43 -26.40
N ARG A 179 16.43 -13.95 -25.67
CA ARG A 179 15.03 -14.26 -25.94
C ARG A 179 14.54 -13.64 -27.26
N ALA A 180 14.93 -12.40 -27.54
CA ALA A 180 14.62 -11.73 -28.80
C ALA A 180 15.23 -12.50 -29.99
N TYR A 181 16.48 -12.94 -29.87
CA TYR A 181 17.14 -13.73 -30.90
C TYR A 181 16.50 -15.11 -31.11
N ALA A 182 16.16 -15.81 -30.04
CA ALA A 182 15.49 -17.11 -30.12
C ALA A 182 14.08 -16.99 -30.74
N ARG A 183 13.42 -15.84 -30.56
CA ARG A 183 12.13 -15.54 -31.18
C ARG A 183 12.31 -15.25 -32.68
N ALA A 184 13.24 -14.36 -33.04
CA ALA A 184 13.51 -14.03 -34.43
C ALA A 184 13.94 -15.24 -35.26
N ARG A 185 14.72 -16.17 -34.66
CA ARG A 185 15.06 -17.43 -35.31
C ARG A 185 13.83 -18.28 -35.61
N ARG A 186 12.94 -18.45 -34.64
CA ARG A 186 11.69 -19.21 -34.81
C ARG A 186 10.80 -18.58 -35.89
N GLU A 187 10.58 -17.28 -35.82
CA GLU A 187 9.77 -16.54 -36.80
C GLU A 187 10.37 -16.67 -38.22
N PHE A 188 11.70 -16.67 -38.33
CA PHE A 188 12.38 -16.89 -39.61
C PHE A 188 12.27 -18.34 -40.10
N ASP A 189 12.41 -19.34 -39.23
CA ASP A 189 12.24 -20.75 -39.59
C ASP A 189 10.80 -21.03 -40.04
N GLU A 190 9.80 -20.52 -39.30
CA GLU A 190 8.38 -20.59 -39.69
C GLU A 190 8.12 -19.91 -41.05
N LEU A 191 8.79 -18.79 -41.33
CA LEU A 191 8.75 -18.16 -42.64
C LEU A 191 9.33 -19.09 -43.72
N LEU A 192 10.52 -19.65 -43.51
CA LEU A 192 11.16 -20.53 -44.48
C LEU A 192 10.31 -21.78 -44.77
N ASP A 193 9.70 -22.38 -43.74
CA ASP A 193 8.84 -23.56 -43.90
C ASP A 193 7.58 -23.23 -44.71
N ARG A 194 6.98 -22.05 -44.53
CA ARG A 194 5.88 -21.57 -45.37
C ARG A 194 6.32 -21.35 -46.82
N LEU A 195 7.46 -20.67 -47.03
CA LEU A 195 7.96 -20.36 -48.37
C LEU A 195 8.44 -21.61 -49.13
N ALA A 196 8.88 -22.66 -48.44
CA ALA A 196 9.30 -23.92 -49.04
C ALA A 196 8.16 -24.63 -49.81
N THR A 197 6.92 -24.41 -49.39
CA THR A 197 5.72 -25.01 -50.01
C THR A 197 4.97 -24.05 -50.94
N ALA A 198 5.35 -22.77 -50.96
CA ALA A 198 4.72 -21.76 -51.81
C ALA A 198 5.11 -21.92 -53.28
N ALA A 199 4.18 -21.60 -54.19
CA ALA A 199 4.48 -21.53 -55.62
C ALA A 199 5.52 -20.43 -55.89
N ALA A 200 6.53 -20.74 -56.71
CA ALA A 200 7.58 -19.79 -57.02
C ALA A 200 7.02 -18.51 -57.67
N GLY A 201 7.54 -17.36 -57.25
CA GLY A 201 7.14 -16.08 -57.84
C GLY A 201 7.83 -14.87 -57.19
N PRO A 202 7.71 -13.68 -57.82
CA PRO A 202 8.37 -12.47 -57.34
C PRO A 202 7.98 -12.06 -55.91
N ALA A 203 6.72 -12.28 -55.52
CA ALA A 203 6.24 -11.99 -54.18
C ALA A 203 6.89 -12.87 -53.11
N VAL A 204 7.08 -14.16 -53.41
CA VAL A 204 7.71 -15.13 -52.51
C VAL A 204 9.19 -14.82 -52.31
N TRP A 205 9.88 -14.41 -53.39
CA TRP A 205 11.25 -13.90 -53.31
C TRP A 205 11.36 -12.60 -52.50
N ALA A 206 10.39 -11.69 -52.63
CA ALA A 206 10.36 -10.47 -51.83
C ALA A 206 10.21 -10.77 -50.34
N GLU A 207 9.33 -11.71 -49.97
CA GLU A 207 9.12 -12.12 -48.58
C GLU A 207 10.37 -12.83 -48.01
N LEU A 208 11.01 -13.71 -48.80
CA LEU A 208 12.27 -14.35 -48.43
C LEU A 208 13.36 -13.31 -48.14
N CYS A 209 13.53 -12.34 -49.03
CA CYS A 209 14.56 -11.30 -48.87
C CYS A 209 14.27 -10.38 -47.69
N ALA A 210 13.01 -10.03 -47.44
CA ALA A 210 12.61 -9.22 -46.29
C ALA A 210 12.87 -9.97 -44.97
N GLY A 211 12.48 -11.24 -44.89
CA GLY A 211 12.73 -12.09 -43.73
C GLY A 211 14.22 -12.27 -43.46
N LEU A 212 15.00 -12.52 -44.52
CA LEU A 212 16.45 -12.71 -44.41
C LEU A 212 17.16 -11.43 -43.96
N ARG A 213 16.80 -10.26 -44.52
CA ARG A 213 17.35 -8.96 -44.08
C ARG A 213 17.02 -8.68 -42.62
N ASN A 214 15.78 -8.91 -42.19
CA ASN A 214 15.38 -8.72 -40.81
C ASN A 214 16.14 -9.67 -39.85
N PHE A 215 16.21 -10.96 -40.18
CA PHE A 215 16.93 -11.95 -39.38
C PHE A 215 18.43 -11.61 -39.28
N ALA A 216 19.10 -11.42 -40.42
CA ALA A 216 20.53 -11.15 -40.45
C ALA A 216 20.84 -9.79 -39.81
N GLY A 217 20.04 -8.76 -40.07
CA GLY A 217 20.20 -7.42 -39.49
C GLY A 217 20.11 -7.42 -37.97
N LEU A 218 19.16 -8.17 -37.40
CA LEU A 218 19.05 -8.35 -35.95
C LEU A 218 20.28 -9.06 -35.36
N ARG A 219 20.87 -10.02 -36.08
CA ARG A 219 22.04 -10.79 -35.62
C ARG A 219 23.34 -9.99 -35.64
N ILE A 220 23.53 -9.18 -36.67
CA ILE A 220 24.75 -8.36 -36.84
C ILE A 220 24.63 -6.98 -36.17
N GLY A 221 23.41 -6.55 -35.80
CA GLY A 221 23.16 -5.24 -35.23
C GLY A 221 23.25 -4.09 -36.25
N THR A 222 23.06 -4.38 -37.54
CA THR A 222 23.08 -3.41 -38.65
C THR A 222 21.76 -3.52 -39.41
N ASP A 223 21.16 -2.39 -39.76
CA ASP A 223 19.91 -2.41 -40.54
C ASP A 223 20.18 -2.77 -42.00
N LEU A 224 19.85 -4.02 -42.37
CA LEU A 224 20.00 -4.51 -43.73
C LEU A 224 18.78 -4.21 -44.61
N ASN A 225 17.68 -3.68 -44.07
CA ASN A 225 16.45 -3.46 -44.84
C ASN A 225 16.63 -2.40 -45.92
N ALA A 226 17.48 -1.40 -45.65
CA ALA A 226 17.81 -0.35 -46.60
C ALA A 226 18.94 -0.73 -47.58
N MET A 227 19.58 -1.89 -47.40
CA MET A 227 20.76 -2.27 -48.17
C MET A 227 20.42 -3.14 -49.39
N THR A 228 21.04 -2.77 -50.50
CA THR A 228 21.10 -3.55 -51.74
C THR A 228 22.06 -4.73 -51.60
N ALA A 229 21.95 -5.71 -52.51
CA ALA A 229 22.83 -6.87 -52.52
C ALA A 229 24.32 -6.50 -52.62
N SER A 230 24.67 -5.49 -53.43
CA SER A 230 26.04 -5.01 -53.60
C SER A 230 26.59 -4.30 -52.36
N GLU A 231 25.75 -3.54 -51.65
CA GLU A 231 26.14 -2.91 -50.38
C GLU A 231 26.38 -3.97 -49.30
N VAL A 232 25.54 -5.00 -49.22
CA VAL A 232 25.73 -6.12 -48.29
C VAL A 232 27.04 -6.86 -48.59
N LEU A 233 27.37 -7.06 -49.87
CA LEU A 233 28.64 -7.67 -50.29
C LEU A 233 29.85 -6.80 -49.94
N SER A 234 29.68 -5.48 -49.92
CA SER A 234 30.73 -4.50 -49.64
C SER A 234 30.97 -4.27 -48.13
N LEU A 235 30.20 -4.92 -47.25
CA LEU A 235 30.41 -4.83 -45.81
C LEU A 235 31.82 -5.33 -45.44
N PRO A 236 32.50 -4.72 -44.45
CA PRO A 236 33.81 -5.15 -44.00
C PRO A 236 33.84 -6.63 -43.64
N ALA A 237 34.94 -7.31 -43.97
CA ALA A 237 35.13 -8.72 -43.62
C ALA A 237 34.94 -8.93 -42.10
N GLY A 238 34.14 -9.93 -41.73
CA GLY A 238 33.80 -10.22 -40.33
C GLY A 238 32.56 -9.49 -39.80
N THR A 239 31.98 -8.53 -40.55
CA THR A 239 30.70 -7.89 -40.18
C THR A 239 29.56 -8.91 -40.16
N VAL A 240 29.54 -9.81 -41.14
CA VAL A 240 28.60 -10.94 -41.19
C VAL A 240 29.30 -12.19 -40.64
N PRO A 241 28.91 -12.70 -39.46
CA PRO A 241 29.52 -13.88 -38.86
C PRO A 241 29.39 -15.13 -39.73
N GLY A 242 30.35 -16.05 -39.63
CA GLY A 242 30.30 -17.32 -40.34
C GLY A 242 30.73 -17.26 -41.81
N GLY A 243 31.18 -16.10 -42.29
CA GLY A 243 31.70 -15.96 -43.66
C GLY A 243 30.64 -16.18 -44.73
N VAL A 244 29.39 -15.79 -44.45
CA VAL A 244 28.24 -15.97 -45.34
C VAL A 244 27.82 -14.68 -46.08
N GLY A 245 28.63 -13.63 -46.02
CA GLY A 245 28.29 -12.34 -46.63
C GLY A 245 28.01 -12.43 -48.13
N SER A 246 28.80 -13.23 -48.86
CA SER A 246 28.60 -13.49 -50.28
C SER A 246 27.32 -14.27 -50.56
N ASP A 247 27.02 -15.28 -49.74
CA ASP A 247 25.83 -16.14 -49.90
C ASP A 247 24.56 -15.33 -49.63
N LEU A 248 24.59 -14.49 -48.58
CA LEU A 248 23.54 -13.54 -48.24
C LEU A 248 23.30 -12.55 -49.40
N ALA A 249 24.35 -11.89 -49.90
CA ALA A 249 24.26 -10.97 -51.03
C ALA A 249 23.73 -11.67 -52.30
N GLY A 250 24.15 -12.91 -52.54
CA GLY A 250 23.67 -13.72 -53.67
C GLY A 250 22.17 -14.00 -53.60
N ILE A 251 21.63 -14.34 -52.43
CA ILE A 251 20.18 -14.51 -52.25
C ILE A 251 19.43 -13.22 -52.55
N LEU A 252 19.93 -12.08 -52.05
CA LEU A 252 19.31 -10.78 -52.28
C LEU A 252 19.35 -10.39 -53.76
N ALA A 253 20.46 -10.64 -54.46
CA ALA A 253 20.59 -10.38 -55.88
C ALA A 253 19.62 -11.25 -56.71
N MET A 254 19.47 -12.54 -56.37
CA MET A 254 18.46 -13.41 -57.00
C MET A 254 17.03 -12.90 -56.77
N GLY A 255 16.74 -12.38 -55.57
CA GLY A 255 15.45 -11.75 -55.29
C GLY A 255 15.21 -10.48 -56.10
N ASP A 256 16.24 -9.66 -56.28
CA ASP A 256 16.17 -8.45 -57.11
C ASP A 256 15.97 -8.81 -58.60
N GLU A 257 16.65 -9.85 -59.11
CA GLU A 257 16.40 -10.40 -60.46
C GLU A 257 14.96 -10.91 -60.63
N ALA A 258 14.44 -11.65 -59.65
CA ALA A 258 13.07 -12.15 -59.69
C ALA A 258 12.03 -11.01 -59.72
N ARG A 259 12.27 -9.94 -58.95
CA ARG A 259 11.34 -8.80 -58.81
C ARG A 259 11.42 -7.81 -59.96
N PHE A 260 12.62 -7.44 -60.37
CA PHE A 260 12.83 -6.31 -61.30
C PHE A 260 13.18 -6.77 -62.71
N ALA A 261 13.86 -7.91 -62.87
CA ALA A 261 14.18 -8.46 -64.19
C ALA A 261 13.12 -9.47 -64.69
N GLY A 262 12.11 -9.79 -63.88
CA GLY A 262 11.01 -10.69 -64.26
C GLY A 262 11.45 -12.13 -64.48
N LYS A 263 12.56 -12.54 -63.88
CA LYS A 263 13.17 -13.86 -64.07
C LYS A 263 12.37 -14.94 -63.31
N GLN A 264 11.74 -15.86 -64.05
CA GLN A 264 10.79 -16.85 -63.50
C GLN A 264 11.38 -18.25 -63.28
N ASP A 265 12.57 -18.53 -63.81
CA ASP A 265 13.27 -19.82 -63.70
C ASP A 265 14.03 -20.00 -62.37
N LEU A 266 13.98 -19.00 -61.48
CA LEU A 266 14.62 -19.02 -60.18
C LEU A 266 13.89 -19.97 -59.21
N ARG A 267 14.57 -21.06 -58.83
CA ARG A 267 14.05 -22.05 -57.88
C ARG A 267 14.03 -21.49 -56.46
N THR A 268 12.86 -21.05 -56.01
CA THR A 268 12.64 -20.55 -54.64
C THR A 268 13.08 -21.54 -53.56
N SER A 269 12.86 -22.84 -53.75
CA SER A 269 13.29 -23.88 -52.81
C SER A 269 14.81 -23.89 -52.59
N ALA A 270 15.61 -23.65 -53.65
CA ALA A 270 17.06 -23.53 -53.51
C ALA A 270 17.45 -22.26 -52.74
N GLY A 271 16.73 -21.16 -52.93
CA GLY A 271 16.91 -19.93 -52.15
C GLY A 271 16.58 -20.11 -50.66
N VAL A 272 15.51 -20.85 -50.35
CA VAL A 272 15.11 -21.20 -48.98
C VAL A 272 16.17 -22.07 -48.28
N GLU A 273 16.68 -23.10 -48.95
CA GLU A 273 17.75 -23.96 -48.39
C GLU A 273 19.05 -23.18 -48.17
N LEU A 274 19.43 -22.32 -49.11
CA LEU A 274 20.59 -21.46 -48.96
C LEU A 274 20.40 -20.48 -47.79
N ALA A 275 19.21 -19.88 -47.64
CA ALA A 275 18.88 -19.01 -46.51
C ALA A 275 18.93 -19.76 -45.16
N ARG A 276 18.47 -21.01 -45.12
CA ARG A 276 18.55 -21.87 -43.93
C ARG A 276 20.01 -22.14 -43.53
N SER A 277 20.86 -22.44 -44.51
CA SER A 277 22.31 -22.63 -44.33
C SER A 277 23.00 -21.36 -43.84
N VAL A 278 22.72 -20.22 -44.47
CA VAL A 278 23.22 -18.89 -44.06
C VAL A 278 22.86 -18.61 -42.60
N ALA A 279 21.60 -18.81 -42.23
CA ALA A 279 21.16 -18.55 -40.87
C ALA A 279 21.81 -19.50 -39.84
N ALA A 280 21.98 -20.78 -40.18
CA ALA A 280 22.66 -21.74 -39.31
C ALA A 280 24.14 -21.37 -39.07
N ARG A 281 24.87 -21.00 -40.13
CA ARG A 281 26.28 -20.59 -40.04
C ARG A 281 26.47 -19.29 -39.24
N ILE A 282 25.54 -18.34 -39.33
CA ILE A 282 25.53 -17.13 -38.49
C ILE A 282 25.39 -17.52 -37.01
N ASP A 283 24.41 -18.37 -36.70
CA ASP A 283 24.14 -18.79 -35.32
C ASP A 283 25.32 -19.58 -34.72
N GLU A 284 25.90 -20.51 -35.49
CA GLU A 284 27.08 -21.29 -35.08
C GLU A 284 28.29 -20.39 -34.80
N ALA A 285 28.58 -19.43 -35.68
CA ALA A 285 29.68 -18.50 -35.49
C ALA A 285 29.50 -17.63 -34.23
N LEU A 286 28.28 -17.17 -33.96
CA LEU A 286 27.97 -16.37 -32.77
C LEU A 286 28.07 -17.20 -31.47
N ILE A 287 27.59 -18.46 -31.49
CA ILE A 287 27.74 -19.38 -30.35
C ILE A 287 29.23 -19.67 -30.08
N GLY A 288 30.01 -19.90 -31.13
CA GLY A 288 31.46 -20.12 -31.04
C GLY A 288 32.19 -18.93 -30.42
N ALA A 289 31.87 -17.71 -30.84
CA ALA A 289 32.47 -16.48 -30.30
C ALA A 289 32.19 -16.29 -28.79
N LEU A 290 30.97 -16.61 -28.34
CA LEU A 290 30.61 -16.57 -26.93
C LEU A 290 31.35 -17.62 -26.10
N ALA A 291 31.49 -18.84 -26.61
CA ALA A 291 32.23 -19.91 -25.95
C ALA A 291 33.73 -19.60 -25.83
N GLY A 292 34.32 -19.01 -26.88
CA GLY A 292 35.73 -18.57 -26.87
C GLY A 292 35.99 -17.47 -25.83
N SER A 293 35.11 -16.47 -25.77
CA SER A 293 35.22 -15.36 -24.80
C SER A 293 35.15 -15.83 -23.35
N ALA A 294 34.34 -16.86 -23.06
CA ALA A 294 34.22 -17.45 -21.73
C ALA A 294 35.46 -18.23 -21.29
N ARG A 295 36.19 -18.87 -22.23
CA ARG A 295 37.45 -19.57 -21.92
C ARG A 295 38.57 -18.60 -21.58
N MET A 296 38.70 -17.50 -22.34
CA MET A 296 39.76 -16.50 -22.08
C MET A 296 39.64 -15.86 -20.70
N ARG A 297 38.41 -15.61 -20.21
CA ARG A 297 38.19 -15.05 -18.86
C ARG A 297 38.48 -16.02 -17.70
N LYS A 298 38.57 -17.34 -17.95
CA LYS A 298 38.92 -18.32 -16.91
C LYS A 298 40.42 -18.58 -16.82
N GLY A 299 41.18 -18.16 -17.83
CA GLY A 299 42.64 -18.35 -17.90
C GLY A 299 43.46 -17.13 -17.47
N SER A 300 42.80 -16.02 -17.12
CA SER A 300 43.41 -14.80 -16.54
C SER A 300 43.11 -14.71 -15.06
#